data_AF-A0A7R9ZR23-F1
#
_entry.id   AF-A0A7R9ZR23-F1
#
_cell.length_a   1.000
_cell.length_b   1.000
_cell.length_c   1.000
_cell.angle_alpha   90.00
_cell.angle_beta   90.00
_cell.angle_gamma   90.00
#
_symmetry.space_group_name_H-M   'P 1'
#
loop_
_entity.id
_entity.type
_entity.pdbx_description
1 polymer ?
#
loop_
_entity_poly.entity_id
_entity_poly.type
_entity_poly.pdbx_seq_one_letter_code
_entity_poly.pdbx_strand_id
1 'polypeptide(L)'
;QTQAAKVYTKKVDGKLIDRGISFPVCISVNDIVCNHSPLPAEGEPLKAGDVVKMDLGCHIDGYIAVAAHTCVVPTAADATPEADDELGNVAVAAYNAMLVAANSIAAGANNDD
;
A
#
# COMPACT_ATOMS: atom_id res chain seq x y z
N GLN A 1 -4.91 0.31 -19.15
CA GLN A 1 -3.55 -0.31 -19.07
C GLN A 1 -2.96 0.00 -17.70
N THR A 2 -2.29 -0.96 -17.08
CA THR A 2 -1.63 -0.77 -15.76
C THR A 2 -0.45 0.17 -15.88
N GLN A 3 0.01 0.79 -14.78
CA GLN A 3 1.22 1.62 -14.82
C GLN A 3 2.47 0.79 -15.14
N ALA A 4 2.52 -0.47 -14.68
CA ALA A 4 3.58 -1.42 -15.02
C ALA A 4 3.71 -1.69 -16.53
N ALA A 5 2.62 -1.57 -17.30
CA ALA A 5 2.65 -1.73 -18.75
C ALA A 5 3.55 -0.70 -19.47
N LYS A 6 3.80 0.46 -18.83
CA LYS A 6 4.58 1.56 -19.43
C LYS A 6 6.09 1.43 -19.22
N VAL A 7 6.53 0.57 -18.31
CA VAL A 7 7.94 0.37 -17.97
C VAL A 7 8.47 -0.93 -18.57
N TYR A 8 9.77 -0.99 -18.90
CA TYR A 8 10.46 -2.18 -19.44
C TYR A 8 9.89 -2.72 -20.77
N THR A 9 9.45 -1.84 -21.68
CA THR A 9 8.72 -2.16 -22.93
C THR A 9 9.56 -2.79 -24.05
N LYS A 10 10.88 -2.89 -23.85
CA LYS A 10 11.78 -3.55 -24.78
C LYS A 10 11.51 -5.06 -24.82
N LYS A 11 11.62 -5.65 -26.01
CA LYS A 11 11.58 -7.10 -26.17
C LYS A 11 12.94 -7.72 -25.82
N VAL A 12 12.91 -8.84 -25.10
CA VAL A 12 14.08 -9.70 -24.83
C VAL A 12 13.84 -10.98 -25.63
N ASP A 13 14.80 -11.37 -26.47
CA ASP A 13 14.68 -12.52 -27.39
C ASP A 13 13.39 -12.52 -28.23
N GLY A 14 13.00 -11.33 -28.70
CA GLY A 14 11.81 -11.14 -29.52
C GLY A 14 10.47 -11.19 -28.76
N LYS A 15 10.47 -11.46 -27.45
CA LYS A 15 9.28 -11.53 -26.60
C LYS A 15 9.15 -10.30 -25.71
N LEU A 16 7.92 -9.85 -25.51
CA LEU A 16 7.63 -8.87 -24.48
C LEU A 16 7.72 -9.57 -23.13
N ILE A 17 8.39 -8.91 -22.20
CA ILE A 17 8.50 -9.37 -20.82
C ILE A 17 7.14 -9.22 -20.14
N ASP A 18 6.73 -10.26 -19.43
CA ASP A 18 5.47 -10.27 -18.70
C ASP A 18 5.50 -9.25 -17.56
N ARG A 19 4.40 -8.54 -17.34
CA ARG A 19 4.30 -7.47 -16.36
C ARG A 19 2.85 -7.14 -16.07
N GLY A 20 2.58 -6.72 -14.85
CA GLY A 20 1.21 -6.46 -14.48
C GLY A 20 1.02 -6.28 -12.99
N ILE A 21 -0.18 -6.68 -12.57
CA ILE A 21 -0.63 -6.64 -11.19
C ILE A 21 -0.13 -7.92 -10.51
N SER A 22 0.60 -7.79 -9.42
CA SER A 22 0.98 -8.92 -8.56
C SER A 22 0.07 -9.02 -7.33
N PHE A 23 -0.43 -7.88 -6.86
CA PHE A 23 -1.41 -7.77 -5.79
C PHE A 23 -2.46 -6.71 -6.18
N PRO A 24 -3.77 -7.02 -6.13
CA PRO A 24 -4.81 -6.09 -6.53
C PRO A 24 -4.81 -4.84 -5.65
N VAL A 25 -5.36 -3.74 -6.16
CA VAL A 25 -5.52 -2.54 -5.33
C VAL A 25 -6.56 -2.83 -4.25
N CYS A 26 -6.15 -2.70 -3.00
CA CYS A 26 -7.00 -2.82 -1.82
C CYS A 26 -7.04 -1.49 -1.08
N ILE A 27 -8.25 -1.07 -0.69
CA ILE A 27 -8.51 0.14 0.08
C ILE A 27 -9.27 -0.27 1.33
N SER A 28 -8.57 -0.39 2.44
CA SER A 28 -9.15 -0.83 3.72
C SER A 28 -9.36 0.38 4.62
N VAL A 29 -10.60 0.62 5.03
CA VAL A 29 -11.01 1.84 5.75
C VAL A 29 -11.26 1.53 7.22
N ASN A 30 -10.77 2.39 8.11
CA ASN A 30 -10.98 2.32 9.56
C ASN A 30 -10.60 0.96 10.16
N ASP A 31 -11.55 0.22 10.71
CA ASP A 31 -11.38 -1.08 11.38
C ASP A 31 -11.08 -2.24 10.41
N ILE A 32 -11.27 -2.04 9.12
CA ILE A 32 -10.93 -3.05 8.11
C ILE A 32 -9.40 -3.14 8.00
N VAL A 33 -8.84 -4.30 8.37
CA VAL A 33 -7.40 -4.50 8.49
C VAL A 33 -6.68 -4.46 7.13
N CYS A 34 -7.11 -5.30 6.17
CA CYS A 34 -6.45 -5.46 4.88
C CYS A 34 -7.36 -6.14 3.84
N ASN A 35 -6.87 -6.27 2.60
CA ASN A 35 -7.48 -7.05 1.51
C ASN A 35 -8.90 -6.64 1.07
N HIS A 36 -9.35 -5.44 1.41
CA HIS A 36 -10.64 -4.94 0.92
C HIS A 36 -10.51 -4.41 -0.52
N SER A 37 -10.97 -5.20 -1.49
CA SER A 37 -11.02 -4.84 -2.92
C SER A 37 -12.48 -5.01 -3.42
N PRO A 38 -13.34 -4.00 -3.18
CA PRO A 38 -14.77 -4.14 -3.40
C PRO A 38 -15.10 -4.31 -4.89
N LEU A 39 -16.19 -5.03 -5.18
CA LEU A 39 -16.77 -5.07 -6.51
C LEU A 39 -17.34 -3.68 -6.91
N PRO A 40 -17.60 -3.41 -8.20
CA PRO A 40 -18.13 -2.12 -8.63
C PRO A 40 -19.49 -1.70 -8.01
N ALA A 41 -20.25 -2.67 -7.49
CA ALA A 41 -21.53 -2.43 -6.80
C ALA A 41 -21.37 -2.28 -5.28
N GLU A 42 -20.15 -2.44 -4.76
CA GLU A 42 -19.80 -2.41 -3.36
C GLU A 42 -18.92 -1.18 -3.05
N GLY A 43 -18.80 -0.84 -1.77
CA GLY A 43 -17.96 0.25 -1.30
C GLY A 43 -18.73 1.51 -0.94
N GLU A 44 -18.24 2.21 0.07
CA GLU A 44 -18.77 3.49 0.52
C GLU A 44 -17.83 4.64 0.15
N PRO A 45 -18.35 5.85 -0.10
CA PRO A 45 -17.52 7.03 -0.25
C PRO A 45 -16.69 7.30 1.01
N LEU A 46 -15.41 7.66 0.81
CA LEU A 46 -14.52 8.10 1.88
C LEU A 46 -15.03 9.40 2.51
N LYS A 47 -14.84 9.52 3.81
CA LYS A 47 -15.23 10.68 4.62
C LYS A 47 -13.99 11.28 5.27
N ALA A 48 -14.03 12.59 5.53
CA ALA A 48 -12.97 13.24 6.30
C ALA A 48 -12.82 12.57 7.67
N GLY A 49 -11.57 12.34 8.09
CA GLY A 49 -11.24 11.60 9.30
C GLY A 49 -11.10 10.08 9.12
N ASP A 50 -11.50 9.51 7.97
CA ASP A 50 -11.31 8.08 7.71
C ASP A 50 -9.81 7.74 7.64
N VAL A 51 -9.44 6.61 8.27
CA VAL A 51 -8.09 6.04 8.19
C VAL A 51 -8.04 5.06 7.04
N VAL A 52 -7.36 5.42 5.97
CA VAL A 52 -7.34 4.65 4.73
C VAL A 52 -6.00 3.97 4.56
N LYS A 53 -6.05 2.63 4.46
CA LYS A 53 -4.91 1.76 4.22
C LYS A 53 -4.96 1.31 2.77
N MET A 54 -4.01 1.76 1.96
CA MET A 54 -3.89 1.44 0.54
C MET A 54 -2.81 0.39 0.36
N ASP A 55 -3.12 -0.74 -0.25
CA ASP A 55 -2.17 -1.81 -0.58
C ASP A 55 -2.27 -2.12 -2.08
N LEU A 56 -1.13 -2.27 -2.74
CA LEU A 56 -1.02 -2.62 -4.16
C LEU A 56 0.31 -3.27 -4.46
N GLY A 57 0.34 -4.07 -5.53
CA GLY A 57 1.56 -4.68 -6.02
C GLY A 57 1.63 -4.77 -7.53
N CYS A 58 2.84 -4.65 -8.05
CA CYS A 58 3.15 -4.94 -9.45
C CYS A 58 4.29 -5.95 -9.58
N HIS A 59 4.45 -6.49 -10.78
CA HIS A 59 5.61 -7.29 -11.14
C HIS A 59 6.12 -6.95 -12.54
N ILE A 60 7.41 -7.19 -12.74
CA ILE A 60 8.07 -7.24 -14.04
C ILE A 60 8.85 -8.54 -14.08
N ASP A 61 8.60 -9.39 -15.07
CA ASP A 61 9.26 -10.71 -15.23
C ASP A 61 9.14 -11.62 -13.99
N GLY A 62 8.07 -11.44 -13.21
CA GLY A 62 7.84 -12.17 -11.96
C GLY A 62 8.56 -11.59 -10.74
N TYR A 63 9.41 -10.57 -10.89
CA TYR A 63 9.97 -9.83 -9.75
C TYR A 63 8.91 -8.90 -9.18
N ILE A 64 8.53 -9.14 -7.92
CA ILE A 64 7.40 -8.48 -7.26
C ILE A 64 7.88 -7.26 -6.48
N ALA A 65 7.12 -6.16 -6.60
CA ALA A 65 7.17 -5.03 -5.69
C ALA A 65 5.75 -4.79 -5.14
N VAL A 66 5.64 -4.77 -3.81
CA VAL A 66 4.40 -4.48 -3.08
C VAL A 66 4.67 -3.27 -2.20
N ALA A 67 3.68 -2.39 -2.08
CA ALA A 67 3.75 -1.23 -1.21
C ALA A 67 2.39 -0.98 -0.57
N ALA A 68 2.42 -0.61 0.71
CA ALA A 68 1.26 -0.16 1.44
C ALA A 68 1.51 1.22 2.06
N HIS A 69 0.45 2.03 2.14
CA HIS A 69 0.49 3.33 2.79
C HIS A 69 -0.80 3.58 3.56
N THR A 70 -0.67 4.19 4.74
CA THR A 70 -1.81 4.59 5.57
C THR A 70 -1.86 6.11 5.65
N CYS A 71 -3.02 6.70 5.38
CA CYS A 71 -3.26 8.12 5.53
C CYS A 71 -4.63 8.38 6.18
N VAL A 72 -4.81 9.60 6.69
CA VAL A 72 -6.11 10.09 7.18
C VAL A 72 -6.69 11.01 6.12
N VAL A 73 -7.96 10.83 5.78
CA VAL A 73 -8.64 11.65 4.77
C VAL A 73 -8.83 13.07 5.33
N PRO A 74 -8.28 14.11 4.67
CA PRO A 74 -8.41 15.47 5.17
C PRO A 74 -9.81 16.03 4.88
N THR A 75 -10.17 17.11 5.56
CA THR A 75 -11.42 17.86 5.33
C THR A 75 -11.42 18.61 4.00
N ALA A 76 -10.23 18.92 3.45
CA ALA A 76 -10.01 19.53 2.14
C ALA A 76 -8.64 19.10 1.58
N ALA A 77 -8.41 19.28 0.27
CA ALA A 77 -7.23 18.77 -0.43
C ALA A 77 -5.87 19.19 0.19
N ASP A 78 -5.78 20.42 0.70
CA ASP A 78 -4.55 20.98 1.29
C ASP A 78 -4.63 21.11 2.82
N ALA A 79 -5.67 20.55 3.44
CA ALA A 79 -5.81 20.58 4.88
C ALA A 79 -4.91 19.52 5.53
N THR A 80 -4.31 19.88 6.67
CA THR A 80 -3.67 18.87 7.54
C THR A 80 -4.79 17.97 8.09
N PRO A 81 -4.68 16.64 7.95
CA PRO A 81 -5.68 15.75 8.53
C PRO A 81 -5.75 15.92 10.04
N GLU A 82 -6.97 15.96 10.56
CA GLU A 82 -7.20 15.95 12.01
C GLU A 82 -7.02 14.52 12.53
N ALA A 83 -6.29 14.37 13.63
CA ALA A 83 -6.14 13.11 14.34
C ALA A 83 -6.25 13.39 15.84
N ASP A 84 -7.05 12.58 16.54
CA ASP A 84 -7.04 12.57 18.00
C ASP A 84 -5.80 11.84 18.53
N ASP A 85 -5.64 11.83 19.85
CA ASP A 85 -4.48 11.22 20.50
C ASP A 85 -4.37 9.72 20.20
N GLU A 86 -5.49 9.00 20.11
CA GLU A 86 -5.49 7.56 19.87
C GLU A 86 -5.04 7.23 18.44
N LEU A 87 -5.61 7.93 17.45
CA LEU A 87 -5.22 7.81 16.05
C LEU A 87 -3.77 8.25 15.82
N GLY A 88 -3.35 9.36 16.43
CA GLY A 88 -1.97 9.83 16.39
C GLY A 88 -0.99 8.78 16.94
N ASN A 89 -1.32 8.17 18.08
CA ASN A 89 -0.50 7.14 18.70
C ASN A 89 -0.35 5.91 17.81
N VAL A 90 -1.43 5.37 17.26
CA VAL A 90 -1.35 4.18 16.40
C VAL A 90 -0.62 4.46 15.09
N ALA A 91 -0.82 5.64 14.48
CA ALA A 91 -0.12 6.02 13.25
C ALA A 91 1.40 6.12 13.47
N VAL A 92 1.82 6.76 14.55
CA VAL A 92 3.25 6.87 14.91
C VAL A 92 3.82 5.50 15.28
N ALA A 93 3.09 4.69 16.04
CA ALA A 93 3.51 3.34 16.40
C ALA A 93 3.74 2.47 15.16
N ALA A 94 2.80 2.47 14.21
CA ALA A 94 2.92 1.72 12.96
C ALA A 94 4.12 2.20 12.12
N TYR A 95 4.32 3.52 12.00
CA TYR A 95 5.46 4.08 11.26
C TYR A 95 6.80 3.71 11.90
N ASN A 96 6.91 3.82 13.23
CA ASN A 96 8.12 3.45 13.95
C ASN A 96 8.39 1.94 13.85
N ALA A 97 7.37 1.10 13.95
CA ALA A 97 7.50 -0.34 13.76
C ALA A 97 8.03 -0.69 12.36
N MET A 98 7.52 -0.02 11.32
CA MET A 98 8.04 -0.16 9.96
C MET A 98 9.52 0.24 9.86
N LEU A 99 9.93 1.37 10.48
CA LEU A 99 11.33 1.78 10.49
C LEU A 99 12.23 0.77 11.21
N VAL A 100 11.79 0.26 12.36
CA VAL A 100 12.53 -0.78 13.10
C VAL A 100 12.70 -2.02 12.23
N ALA A 101 11.61 -2.54 11.65
CA ALA A 101 11.65 -3.71 10.77
C ALA A 101 12.57 -3.49 9.56
N ALA A 102 12.49 -2.33 8.90
CA ALA A 102 13.33 -1.99 7.76
C ALA A 102 14.83 -1.96 8.11
N ASN A 103 15.18 -1.66 9.36
CA ASN A 103 16.56 -1.64 9.84
C ASN A 103 17.00 -2.98 10.47
N SER A 104 16.07 -3.79 10.98
CA SER A 104 16.39 -5.08 11.61
C SER A 104 16.50 -6.23 10.60
N ILE A 105 15.79 -6.17 9.47
CA ILE A 105 15.85 -7.19 8.43
C ILE A 105 17.23 -7.15 7.74
N ALA A 106 18.10 -8.08 8.13
CA ALA A 106 19.44 -8.23 7.59
C ALA A 106 19.82 -9.71 7.48
N ALA A 107 20.82 -10.02 6.64
CA ALA A 107 21.32 -11.38 6.49
C ALA A 107 21.86 -11.92 7.84
N GLY A 108 21.32 -13.05 8.28
CA GLY A 108 21.70 -13.69 9.55
C GLY A 108 20.88 -13.29 10.76
N ALA A 109 19.97 -12.32 10.65
CA ALA A 109 18.97 -12.02 11.68
C ALA A 109 17.81 -13.02 11.63
N ASN A 110 17.10 -13.18 12.75
CA ASN A 110 15.91 -14.01 12.89
C ASN A 110 14.66 -13.14 12.93
N ASN A 111 13.50 -13.78 12.78
CA ASN A 111 12.19 -13.13 12.83
C ASN A 111 11.73 -12.77 14.26
N ASP A 112 12.44 -13.23 15.28
CA ASP A 112 12.18 -12.94 16.69
C ASP A 112 13.13 -11.85 17.25
N ASP A 113 14.05 -11.33 16.41
CA ASP A 113 15.00 -10.24 16.73
C ASP A 113 14.36 -8.86 16.50
#